data_AF-A0AAU9Y5N2-F1
#
_entry.id   AF-A0AAU9Y5N2-F1
#
_cell.length_a   1.000
_cell.length_b   1.000
_cell.length_c   1.000
_cell.angle_alpha   90.00
_cell.angle_beta   90.00
_cell.angle_gamma   90.00
#
_symmetry.space_group_name_H-M   'P 1'
#
loop_
_entity.id
_entity.type
_entity.pdbx_description
1 polymer ?
#
loop_
_entity_poly.entity_id
_entity_poly.type
_entity_poly.pdbx_seq_one_letter_code
_entity_poly.pdbx_strand_id
1 'polypeptide(L)'
;METQAYDLVCTENRDFLYEREGMPGINPDFVYMNREVHTLKMASETRIVPDTDKRAAAKKPRKRNSDKDRMRTEAEQTAYKKLKEIIPSLKDQRRTTKLQTIREAVGYIQKLQETLTGIRRI
;
A
#
# COMPACT_ATOMS: atom_id res chain seq x y z
N MET A 1 -4.74 31.52 -21.78
CA MET A 1 -5.44 30.64 -20.82
C MET A 1 -4.57 29.41 -20.64
N GLU A 2 -3.87 29.33 -19.52
CA GLU A 2 -2.89 28.28 -19.26
C GLU A 2 -3.57 27.02 -18.73
N THR A 3 -3.39 25.91 -19.44
CA THR A 3 -3.80 24.58 -19.00
C THR A 3 -2.71 24.01 -18.11
N GLN A 4 -2.96 23.97 -16.79
CA GLN A 4 -2.07 23.27 -15.86
C GLN A 4 -2.28 21.76 -16.02
N ALA A 5 -1.34 21.12 -16.71
CA ALA A 5 -1.23 19.66 -16.74
C ALA A 5 -0.76 19.18 -15.36
N TYR A 6 -1.60 18.43 -14.65
CA TYR A 6 -1.18 17.73 -13.45
C TYR A 6 -0.33 16.54 -13.89
N ASP A 7 0.98 16.73 -13.84
CA ASP A 7 1.95 15.68 -14.09
C ASP A 7 1.85 14.65 -12.95
N LEU A 8 1.07 13.59 -13.18
CA LEU A 8 1.03 12.41 -12.30
C LEU A 8 2.32 11.64 -12.52
N VAL A 9 3.39 12.15 -11.91
CA VAL A 9 4.69 11.46 -11.89
C VAL A 9 4.54 10.25 -10.97
N CYS A 10 4.05 9.14 -11.54
CA CYS A 10 4.32 7.81 -11.03
C CYS A 10 5.84 7.67 -11.04
N THR A 11 6.49 7.91 -9.91
CA THR A 11 7.94 7.92 -9.76
C THR A 11 8.54 6.71 -10.49
N GLU A 12 9.25 6.99 -11.58
CA GLU A 12 9.81 6.00 -12.52
C GLU A 12 10.90 5.11 -11.90
N ASN A 13 11.27 5.34 -10.63
CA ASN A 13 12.19 4.49 -9.89
C ASN A 13 11.54 3.18 -9.44
N ARG A 14 11.56 2.18 -10.32
CA ARG A 14 11.26 0.77 -10.00
C ARG A 14 12.43 0.02 -9.38
N ASP A 15 13.58 0.67 -9.19
CA ASP A 15 14.80 0.03 -8.69
C ASP A 15 14.65 -0.56 -7.27
N PHE A 16 13.73 -0.01 -6.47
CA PHE A 16 13.40 -0.59 -5.15
C PHE A 16 12.76 -1.98 -5.25
N LEU A 17 12.08 -2.32 -6.36
CA LEU A 17 11.35 -3.58 -6.51
C LEU A 17 12.25 -4.74 -6.94
N TYR A 18 13.42 -4.48 -7.56
CA TYR A 18 14.22 -5.52 -8.21
C TYR A 18 15.75 -5.36 -8.08
N GLU A 19 16.28 -4.63 -7.08
CA GLU A 19 17.70 -4.74 -6.76
C GLU A 19 18.04 -6.05 -6.04
N ARG A 20 18.20 -7.09 -6.88
CA ARG A 20 19.38 -7.95 -7.03
C ARG A 20 20.31 -8.08 -5.80
N GLU A 21 19.93 -8.94 -4.86
CA GLU A 21 20.89 -9.88 -4.27
C GLU A 21 20.56 -11.28 -4.81
N GLY A 22 21.55 -11.90 -5.46
CA GLY A 22 21.37 -13.08 -6.31
C GLY A 22 20.80 -14.29 -5.58
N MET A 23 19.66 -14.78 -6.08
CA MET A 23 19.23 -16.16 -5.87
C MET A 23 19.28 -16.87 -7.24
N PRO A 24 20.17 -17.84 -7.45
CA PRO A 24 20.20 -18.58 -8.69
C PRO A 24 18.98 -19.52 -8.73
N GLY A 25 18.15 -19.41 -9.76
CA GLY A 25 17.30 -20.53 -10.19
C GLY A 25 15.79 -20.46 -9.92
N ILE A 26 15.18 -19.30 -9.69
CA ILE A 26 13.71 -19.23 -9.66
C ILE A 26 13.19 -18.89 -11.07
N ASN A 27 12.83 -19.94 -11.81
CA ASN A 27 12.10 -19.85 -13.06
C ASN A 27 10.71 -19.21 -12.80
N PRO A 28 10.34 -18.10 -13.46
CA PRO A 28 9.10 -17.36 -13.18
C PRO A 28 7.80 -18.14 -13.41
N ASP A 29 7.86 -19.30 -14.10
CA ASP A 29 6.68 -20.14 -14.36
C ASP A 29 6.21 -21.00 -13.17
N PHE A 30 6.93 -21.03 -12.04
CA PHE A 30 6.58 -21.91 -10.91
C PHE A 30 5.66 -21.28 -9.84
N VAL A 31 5.16 -20.06 -10.03
CA VAL A 31 4.36 -19.36 -9.00
C VAL A 31 2.90 -19.80 -8.98
N TYR A 32 2.44 -20.57 -9.97
CA TYR A 32 1.11 -21.18 -9.99
C TYR A 32 1.27 -22.70 -10.00
N MET A 33 0.64 -23.40 -9.05
CA MET A 33 0.63 -24.86 -8.86
C MET A 33 1.71 -25.45 -7.93
N ASN A 34 1.67 -25.11 -6.64
CA ASN A 34 2.01 -26.07 -5.59
C ASN A 34 1.20 -25.80 -4.31
N ARG A 35 -0.12 -25.90 -4.45
CA ARG A 35 -1.02 -26.22 -3.33
C ARG A 35 -1.37 -27.69 -3.53
N GLU A 36 -0.50 -28.60 -3.07
CA GLU A 36 -0.86 -29.90 -2.51
C GLU A 36 0.40 -30.75 -2.20
N VAL A 37 0.45 -31.17 -0.94
CA VAL A 37 0.93 -32.46 -0.42
C VAL A 37 2.20 -33.05 -1.03
N HIS A 38 3.29 -33.08 -0.25
CA HIS A 38 4.04 -34.32 -0.04
C HIS A 38 4.91 -34.24 1.22
N THR A 39 4.49 -34.99 2.23
CA THR A 39 5.38 -35.60 3.23
C THR A 39 6.38 -36.48 2.50
N LEU A 40 7.68 -36.19 2.60
CA LEU A 40 8.71 -37.18 2.33
C LEU A 40 9.92 -36.98 3.26
N LYS A 41 10.28 -38.11 3.85
CA LYS A 41 11.25 -38.34 4.92
C LYS A 41 12.68 -38.42 4.35
N MET A 42 13.63 -38.00 5.19
CA MET A 42 15.02 -38.48 5.37
C MET A 42 16.09 -38.14 4.31
N ALA A 43 17.15 -37.47 4.77
CA ALA A 43 18.56 -37.72 4.45
C ALA A 43 19.41 -37.10 5.59
N SER A 44 19.87 -37.94 6.53
CA SER A 44 21.24 -38.48 6.65
C SER A 44 22.25 -37.51 7.27
N GLU A 45 22.82 -37.97 8.39
CA GLU A 45 23.73 -37.27 9.29
C GLU A 45 24.97 -36.70 8.62
N THR A 46 25.16 -35.39 8.76
CA THR A 46 26.49 -34.82 8.99
C THR A 46 26.41 -34.04 10.30
N ARG A 47 27.14 -34.49 11.32
CA ARG A 47 27.30 -33.75 12.57
C ARG A 47 28.02 -32.45 12.26
N ILE A 48 27.27 -31.37 12.10
CA ILE A 48 27.80 -30.02 12.15
C ILE A 48 28.12 -29.77 13.63
N VAL A 49 29.42 -29.80 13.94
CA VAL A 49 29.96 -29.35 15.23
C VAL A 49 29.47 -27.92 15.44
N PRO A 50 28.79 -27.59 16.55
CA PRO A 50 28.49 -26.20 16.85
C PRO A 50 29.80 -25.56 17.26
N ASP A 51 30.44 -24.83 16.33
CA ASP A 51 31.48 -23.86 16.69
C ASP A 51 30.80 -22.72 17.44
N THR A 52 30.66 -22.94 18.75
CA THR A 52 30.09 -22.02 19.72
C THR A 52 31.06 -20.87 19.97
N ASP A 53 31.37 -20.01 19.00
CA ASP A 53 32.15 -18.79 19.31
C ASP A 53 32.15 -17.71 18.23
N LYS A 54 31.03 -17.56 17.50
CA LYS A 54 30.73 -16.28 16.84
C LYS A 54 29.43 -15.76 17.41
N ARG A 55 29.60 -15.04 18.53
CA ARG A 55 28.67 -14.04 19.09
C ARG A 55 27.55 -13.77 18.10
N ALA A 56 26.35 -14.23 18.42
CA ALA A 56 25.13 -13.73 17.83
C ALA A 56 25.19 -12.19 17.94
N ALA A 57 25.72 -11.53 16.92
CA ALA A 57 25.77 -10.09 16.85
C ALA A 57 24.32 -9.69 16.98
N ALA A 58 23.96 -9.09 18.11
CA ALA A 58 22.59 -8.71 18.41
C ALA A 58 22.08 -7.94 17.21
N LYS A 59 21.20 -8.57 16.41
CA LYS A 59 20.68 -7.99 15.18
C LYS A 59 19.95 -6.74 15.64
N LYS A 60 20.57 -5.56 15.47
CA LYS A 60 19.96 -4.29 15.85
C LYS A 60 18.61 -4.26 15.15
N PRO A 61 17.48 -4.23 15.90
CA PRO A 61 16.18 -4.13 15.26
C PRO A 61 16.19 -2.89 14.39
N ARG A 62 15.79 -3.01 13.12
CA ARG A 62 15.70 -1.87 12.22
C ARG A 62 14.88 -0.80 12.93
N LYS A 63 15.47 0.38 13.15
CA LYS A 63 14.76 1.53 13.71
C LYS A 63 13.67 1.89 12.70
N ARG A 64 12.42 1.52 12.98
CA ARG A 64 11.28 1.96 12.17
C ARG A 64 11.30 3.48 12.15
N ASN A 65 11.14 4.06 10.97
CA ASN A 65 11.07 5.51 10.81
C ASN A 65 9.69 6.00 11.27
N SER A 66 9.50 6.00 12.60
CA SER A 66 8.24 6.36 13.26
C SER A 66 7.77 7.76 12.87
N ASP A 67 8.70 8.70 12.67
CA ASP A 67 8.37 10.07 12.29
C ASP A 67 7.80 10.13 10.86
N LYS A 68 8.37 9.36 9.92
CA LYS A 68 7.84 9.26 8.56
C LYS A 68 6.44 8.65 8.52
N ASP A 69 6.19 7.59 9.30
CA ASP A 69 4.86 6.96 9.38
C ASP A 69 3.83 7.88 10.05
N ARG A 70 4.26 8.66 11.04
CA ARG A 70 3.41 9.69 11.66
C ARG A 70 3.02 10.76 10.64
N MET A 71 3.98 11.34 9.93
CA MET A 71 3.70 12.37 8.90
C MET A 71 2.78 11.85 7.80
N ARG A 72 2.99 10.61 7.34
CA ARG A 72 2.11 9.97 6.36
C ARG A 72 0.67 9.86 6.88
N THR A 73 0.51 9.43 8.13
CA THR A 73 -0.81 9.26 8.75
C THR A 73 -1.50 10.61 8.98
N GLU A 74 -0.77 11.63 9.43
CA GLU A 74 -1.30 12.99 9.60
C GLU A 74 -1.76 13.60 8.29
N ALA A 75 -0.99 13.40 7.21
CA ALA A 75 -1.38 13.82 5.86
C ALA A 75 -2.68 13.13 5.41
N GLU A 76 -2.80 11.82 5.62
CA GLU A 76 -4.01 11.06 5.32
C GLU A 76 -5.23 11.60 6.09
N GLN A 77 -5.10 11.81 7.40
CA GLN A 77 -6.19 12.34 8.22
C GLN A 77 -6.61 13.75 7.79
N THR A 78 -5.65 14.58 7.39
CA THR A 78 -5.90 15.93 6.87
C THR A 78 -6.68 15.88 5.55
N ALA A 79 -6.35 14.94 4.67
CA ALA A 79 -7.11 14.72 3.43
C ALA A 79 -8.57 14.33 3.71
N TYR A 80 -8.83 13.43 4.66
CA TYR A 80 -10.19 13.07 5.06
C TYR A 80 -10.98 14.25 5.64
N LYS A 81 -10.34 15.12 6.43
CA LYS A 81 -10.98 16.34 6.95
C LYS A 81 -11.41 17.27 5.81
N LYS A 82 -10.51 17.55 4.87
CA LYS A 82 -10.82 18.37 3.69
C LYS A 82 -11.93 17.76 2.84
N LEU A 83 -11.88 16.44 2.60
CA LEU A 83 -12.91 15.74 1.84
C LEU A 83 -14.29 15.87 2.51
N LYS A 84 -14.35 15.74 3.84
CA LYS A 84 -15.57 15.89 4.62
C LYS A 84 -16.19 17.28 4.50
N GLU A 85 -15.38 18.34 4.47
CA GLU A 85 -15.85 19.73 4.34
C GLU A 85 -16.55 20.01 3.01
N ILE A 86 -16.14 19.31 1.95
CA ILE A 86 -16.69 19.44 0.60
C ILE A 86 -18.05 18.75 0.47
N ILE A 87 -18.26 17.64 1.19
CA ILE A 87 -19.44 16.80 1.04
C ILE A 87 -20.60 17.34 1.89
N PRO A 88 -21.71 17.80 1.28
CA PRO A 88 -22.78 18.46 2.03
C PRO A 88 -23.44 17.57 3.08
N SER A 89 -23.61 16.27 2.81
CA SER A 89 -24.24 15.31 3.74
C SER A 89 -23.43 15.07 5.01
N LEU A 90 -22.14 15.40 5.00
CA LEU A 90 -21.21 15.12 6.09
C LEU A 90 -20.77 16.36 6.87
N LYS A 91 -21.11 17.57 6.40
CA LYS A 91 -20.63 18.84 6.96
C LYS A 91 -21.02 19.01 8.43
N ASP A 92 -22.26 18.67 8.78
CA ASP A 92 -22.80 18.82 10.13
C ASP A 92 -22.57 17.57 11.01
N GLN A 93 -22.07 16.48 10.44
CA GLN A 93 -21.86 15.25 11.19
C GLN A 93 -20.60 15.36 12.05
N ARG A 94 -20.74 15.33 13.38
CA ARG A 94 -19.59 15.43 14.29
C ARG A 94 -18.60 14.26 14.16
N ARG A 95 -19.10 13.05 13.90
CA ARG A 95 -18.29 11.82 13.79
C ARG A 95 -18.64 11.09 12.49
N THR A 96 -17.62 10.84 11.68
CA THR A 96 -17.75 10.11 10.42
C THR A 96 -16.58 9.15 10.29
N THR A 97 -16.83 7.92 9.86
CA THR A 97 -15.76 6.95 9.60
C THR A 97 -15.12 7.19 8.24
N LYS A 98 -13.85 6.77 8.05
CA LYS A 98 -13.16 6.88 6.75
C LYS A 98 -13.97 6.26 5.61
N LEU A 99 -14.52 5.07 5.84
CA LEU A 99 -15.31 4.33 4.86
C LEU A 99 -16.60 5.09 4.49
N GLN A 100 -17.29 5.64 5.49
CA GLN A 100 -18.48 6.45 5.25
C GLN A 100 -18.14 7.72 4.46
N THR A 101 -17.04 8.40 4.78
CA THR A 101 -16.58 9.57 4.01
C THR A 101 -16.37 9.24 2.54
N ILE A 102 -15.76 8.09 2.22
CA ILE A 102 -15.56 7.66 0.83
C ILE A 102 -16.91 7.37 0.14
N ARG A 103 -17.82 6.64 0.80
CA ARG A 103 -19.12 6.29 0.22
C ARG A 103 -19.94 7.54 -0.13
N GLU A 104 -20.01 8.49 0.79
CA GLU A 104 -20.72 9.75 0.57
C GLU A 104 -20.04 10.61 -0.50
N ALA A 105 -18.70 10.60 -0.57
CA ALA A 105 -17.95 11.29 -1.61
C ALA A 105 -18.33 10.78 -3.01
N VAL A 106 -18.33 9.46 -3.19
CA VAL A 106 -18.69 8.82 -4.46
C VAL A 106 -20.14 9.15 -4.83
N GLY A 107 -21.07 9.03 -3.89
CA GLY A 107 -22.47 9.37 -4.12
C GLY A 107 -22.67 10.85 -4.48
N TYR A 108 -21.90 11.75 -3.88
CA TYR A 108 -21.95 13.17 -4.21
C TYR A 108 -21.42 13.45 -5.63
N ILE A 109 -20.30 12.82 -6.01
CA ILE A 109 -19.75 12.93 -7.37
C ILE A 109 -20.77 12.44 -8.40
N GLN A 110 -21.42 11.29 -8.17
CA GLN A 110 -22.44 10.74 -9.07
C GLN A 110 -23.61 11.71 -9.27
N LYS A 111 -24.15 12.28 -8.19
CA LYS A 111 -25.23 13.28 -8.28
C LYS A 111 -24.82 14.53 -9.04
N LEU A 112 -23.59 15.01 -8.84
CA LEU A 112 -23.07 16.15 -9.60
C LEU A 112 -22.95 15.82 -11.09
N GLN A 113 -22.48 14.62 -11.45
CA GLN A 113 -22.41 14.16 -12.83
C GLN A 113 -23.78 14.04 -13.48
N GLU A 114 -24.77 13.49 -12.79
CA GLU A 114 -26.17 13.41 -13.26
C GLU A 114 -26.75 14.81 -13.51
N THR A 115 -26.52 15.74 -12.58
CA THR A 115 -26.98 17.12 -12.70
C THR A 115 -26.36 17.81 -13.93
N LEU A 116 -25.04 17.68 -14.11
CA LEU A 116 -24.33 18.30 -15.23
C LEU A 116 -24.67 17.67 -16.59
N THR A 117 -24.92 16.37 -16.65
CA THR A 117 -25.30 15.67 -17.89
C THR A 117 -26.77 15.87 -18.25
N GLY A 118 -27.66 15.98 -17.26
CA GLY A 118 -29.06 16.35 -17.45
C GLY A 118 -29.21 17.78 -17.98
N ILE A 119 -28.41 18.73 -17.48
CA ILE A 119 -28.42 20.12 -17.95
C ILE A 119 -27.91 20.27 -19.39
N ARG A 120 -27.05 19.36 -19.87
CA ARG A 120 -26.52 19.39 -21.25
C ARG A 120 -27.48 18.84 -22.32
N ARG A 121 -28.67 18.36 -21.96
CA ARG A 121 -29.70 17.90 -22.91
C ARG A 121 -30.71 19.00 -23.29
N ILE A 122 -30.25 20.25 -23.41
CA ILE A 122 -31.05 21.39 -23.90
C ILE A 122 -30.34 21.99 -25.10
#